data_AF-A0A841I2X6-F1
#
_entry.id   AF-A0A841I2X6-F1
#
_cell.length_a   1.000
_cell.length_b   1.000
_cell.length_c   1.000
_cell.angle_alpha   90.00
_cell.angle_beta   90.00
_cell.angle_gamma   90.00
#
_symmetry.space_group_name_H-M   'P 1'
#
loop_
_entity.id
_entity.type
_entity.pdbx_description
1 polymer ?
#
loop_
_entity_poly.entity_id
_entity_poly.type
_entity_poly.pdbx_seq_one_letter_code
_entity_poly.pdbx_strand_id
1 'polypeptide(L)'
;MNNQDSHQTSLSLEDKVASEVNRFLEHTSDNSDFDIIPSSDLCYLLELYVPQILSDQFPMWREESLDGIFPVKARKLGRMTLELGGMCILMSKQTVIPILIKLTLNASGDTISTYRVSMGESGNGHLNMSEMEYNPSRLQNLINNFLSRVDNINWAYVISGGKE
;
A
#
# COMPACT_ATOMS: atom_id res chain seq x y z
N MET A 1 -7.58 46.87 9.67
CA MET A 1 -8.13 45.59 9.18
C MET A 1 -6.94 44.76 8.73
N ASN A 2 -6.47 43.85 9.59
CA ASN A 2 -5.38 42.93 9.25
C ASN A 2 -6.00 41.67 8.64
N ASN A 3 -5.85 41.50 7.33
CA ASN A 3 -6.03 40.19 6.70
C ASN A 3 -4.81 39.35 7.06
N GLN A 4 -4.98 38.41 7.98
CA GLN A 4 -4.07 37.29 8.10
C GLN A 4 -4.52 36.24 7.07
N ASP A 5 -3.81 36.18 5.96
CA ASP A 5 -3.86 35.05 5.04
C ASP A 5 -3.28 33.82 5.77
N SER A 6 -4.17 33.02 6.35
CA SER A 6 -3.85 31.68 6.82
C SER A 6 -3.69 30.78 5.60
N HIS A 7 -2.49 30.76 5.00
CA HIS A 7 -2.07 29.68 4.12
C HIS A 7 -1.96 28.39 4.93
N GLN A 8 -3.10 27.72 5.12
CA GLN A 8 -3.14 26.34 5.57
C GLN A 8 -2.63 25.49 4.39
N THR A 9 -1.32 25.26 4.33
CA THR A 9 -0.74 24.28 3.40
C THR A 9 -1.33 22.92 3.74
N SER A 10 -2.27 22.45 2.93
CA SER A 10 -2.79 21.09 3.01
C SER A 10 -1.62 20.12 2.87
N LEU A 11 -1.48 19.19 3.80
CA LEU A 11 -0.50 18.10 3.72
C LEU A 11 -0.63 17.37 2.37
N SER A 12 0.51 17.00 1.78
CA SER A 12 0.51 16.17 0.57
C SER A 12 -0.02 14.76 0.87
N LEU A 13 -0.37 14.00 -0.16
CA LEU A 13 -0.80 12.61 0.03
C LEU A 13 0.30 11.77 0.69
N GLU A 14 1.56 11.98 0.30
CA GLU A 14 2.71 11.29 0.87
C GLU A 14 2.88 11.62 2.36
N ASP A 15 2.73 12.89 2.76
CA ASP A 15 2.82 13.31 4.16
C ASP A 15 1.71 12.67 5.01
N LYS A 16 0.51 12.51 4.45
CA LYS A 16 -0.61 11.83 5.13
C LYS A 16 -0.33 10.34 5.31
N VAL A 17 0.21 9.67 4.28
CA VAL A 17 0.64 8.27 4.39
C VAL A 17 1.74 8.14 5.45
N ALA A 18 2.75 9.00 5.42
CA ALA A 18 3.84 9.00 6.40
C ALA A 18 3.32 9.15 7.84
N SER A 19 2.41 10.11 8.06
CA SER A 19 1.78 10.33 9.36
C SER A 19 1.05 9.08 9.87
N GLU A 20 0.25 8.42 9.02
CA GLU A 20 -0.46 7.20 9.42
C GLU A 20 0.49 6.03 9.67
N VAL A 21 1.52 5.85 8.84
CA VAL A 21 2.56 4.84 9.07
C VAL A 21 3.24 5.10 10.42
N ASN A 22 3.64 6.34 10.71
CA ASN A 22 4.30 6.68 11.96
C ASN A 22 3.42 6.35 13.18
N ARG A 23 2.12 6.63 13.10
CA ARG A 23 1.13 6.30 14.14
C ARG A 23 1.09 4.81 14.47
N PHE A 24 1.18 3.94 13.47
CA PHE A 24 1.27 2.50 13.69
C PHE A 24 2.64 2.08 14.26
N LEU A 25 3.73 2.69 13.80
CA LEU A 25 5.09 2.32 14.20
C LEU A 25 5.46 2.77 15.62
N GLU A 26 4.93 3.90 16.10
CA GLU A 26 5.27 4.50 17.40
C GLU A 26 4.95 3.58 18.58
N HIS A 27 3.87 2.80 18.47
CA HIS A 27 3.39 1.92 19.53
C HIS A 27 3.71 0.43 19.28
N THR A 28 4.46 0.14 18.22
CA THR A 28 4.80 -1.22 17.80
C THR A 28 6.27 -1.51 18.09
N SER A 29 6.54 -2.71 18.63
CA SER A 29 7.92 -3.16 18.88
C SER A 29 8.63 -3.47 17.56
N ASP A 30 9.94 -3.27 17.53
CA ASP A 30 10.71 -3.63 16.34
C ASP A 30 10.64 -5.14 16.08
N ASN A 31 10.56 -5.53 14.81
CA ASN A 31 10.42 -6.91 14.33
C ASN A 31 9.11 -7.62 14.72
N SER A 32 8.11 -6.92 15.25
CA SER A 32 6.81 -7.51 15.58
C SER A 32 5.75 -7.30 14.51
N ASP A 33 4.84 -8.26 14.42
CA ASP A 33 3.61 -8.16 13.64
C ASP A 33 2.55 -7.36 14.42
N PHE A 34 1.62 -6.74 13.69
CA PHE A 34 0.47 -6.03 14.24
C PHE A 34 -0.68 -6.02 13.23
N ASP A 35 -1.88 -5.69 13.72
CA ASP A 35 -3.09 -5.69 12.89
C ASP A 35 -3.38 -4.29 12.33
N ILE A 36 -3.74 -4.25 11.06
CA ILE A 36 -4.29 -3.07 10.40
C ILE A 36 -5.65 -3.47 9.84
N ILE A 37 -6.71 -2.83 10.31
CA ILE A 37 -8.07 -3.10 9.83
C ILE A 37 -8.26 -2.48 8.43
N PRO A 38 -8.99 -3.13 7.51
CA PRO A 38 -9.22 -2.60 6.16
C PRO A 38 -9.84 -1.19 6.13
N SER A 39 -10.61 -0.82 7.15
CA SER A 39 -11.24 0.49 7.27
C SER A 39 -10.34 1.58 7.88
N SER A 40 -9.05 1.32 8.09
CA SER A 40 -8.12 2.32 8.62
C SER A 40 -7.82 3.40 7.57
N ASP A 41 -7.55 4.63 8.03
CA ASP A 41 -7.13 5.74 7.16
C ASP A 41 -5.91 5.39 6.30
N LEU A 42 -4.97 4.61 6.84
CA LEU A 42 -3.81 4.15 6.08
C LEU A 42 -4.21 3.36 4.83
N CYS A 43 -5.19 2.45 4.93
CA CYS A 43 -5.63 1.65 3.79
C CYS A 43 -6.23 2.54 2.70
N TYR A 44 -7.11 3.47 3.08
CA TYR A 44 -7.68 4.46 2.14
C TYR A 44 -6.60 5.33 1.49
N LEU A 45 -5.62 5.81 2.27
CA LEU A 45 -4.53 6.61 1.72
C LEU A 45 -3.63 5.81 0.76
N LEU A 46 -3.40 4.53 1.03
CA LEU A 46 -2.64 3.64 0.15
C LEU A 46 -3.39 3.34 -1.16
N GLU A 47 -4.72 3.30 -1.16
CA GLU A 47 -5.54 3.18 -2.38
C GLU A 47 -5.30 4.35 -3.35
N LEU A 48 -5.00 5.53 -2.81
CA LEU A 48 -4.66 6.73 -3.59
C LEU A 48 -3.17 6.78 -3.93
N TYR A 49 -2.31 6.46 -2.97
CA TYR A 49 -0.86 6.64 -3.09
C TYR A 49 -0.22 5.63 -4.05
N VAL A 50 -0.63 4.36 -3.98
CA VAL A 50 -0.03 3.29 -4.77
C VAL A 50 -0.24 3.50 -6.28
N PRO A 51 -1.46 3.76 -6.80
CA PRO A 51 -1.65 4.09 -8.21
C PRO A 51 -0.86 5.31 -8.66
N GLN A 52 -0.76 6.34 -7.81
CA GLN A 52 0.00 7.54 -8.13
C GLN A 52 1.46 7.21 -8.43
N ILE A 53 2.16 6.52 -7.51
CA ILE A 53 3.58 6.16 -7.70
C ILE A 53 3.80 5.13 -8.82
N LEU A 54 2.82 4.28 -9.11
CA LEU A 54 2.87 3.37 -10.25
C LEU A 54 2.73 4.11 -11.57
N SER A 55 1.84 5.10 -11.65
CA SER A 55 1.56 5.86 -12.86
C SER A 55 2.76 6.67 -13.37
N ASP A 56 3.71 6.97 -12.49
CA ASP A 56 4.98 7.62 -12.82
C ASP A 56 5.89 6.69 -13.64
N GLN A 57 5.86 5.38 -13.38
CA GLN A 57 6.70 4.38 -14.07
C GLN A 57 5.94 3.62 -15.16
N PHE A 58 4.63 3.45 -14.99
CA PHE A 58 3.77 2.63 -15.83
C PHE A 58 2.54 3.46 -16.26
N PRO A 59 2.59 4.15 -17.41
CA PRO A 59 1.54 5.09 -17.81
C PRO A 59 0.12 4.51 -17.88
N MET A 60 -0.03 3.19 -18.07
CA MET A 60 -1.33 2.52 -18.03
C MET A 60 -2.04 2.64 -16.67
N TRP A 61 -1.31 2.90 -15.58
CA TRP A 61 -1.86 3.11 -14.25
C TRP A 61 -2.49 4.50 -14.05
N ARG A 62 -2.40 5.40 -15.04
CA ARG A 62 -3.11 6.70 -14.99
C ARG A 62 -4.63 6.56 -15.12
N GLU A 63 -5.09 5.45 -15.68
CA GLU A 63 -6.50 5.14 -15.90
C GLU A 63 -6.99 4.01 -14.98
N GLU A 64 -6.16 3.60 -14.01
CA GLU A 64 -6.46 2.52 -13.06
C GLU A 64 -6.45 3.05 -11.63
N SER A 65 -7.28 2.46 -10.77
CA SER A 65 -7.33 2.80 -9.35
C SER A 65 -7.55 1.55 -8.51
N LEU A 66 -7.21 1.66 -7.23
CA LEU A 66 -7.52 0.64 -6.24
C LEU A 66 -8.82 1.02 -5.53
N ASP A 67 -9.59 0.01 -5.10
CA ASP A 67 -10.79 0.18 -4.30
C ASP A 67 -10.75 -0.83 -3.14
N GLY A 68 -10.32 -0.37 -1.96
CA GLY A 68 -10.07 -1.25 -0.83
C GLY A 68 -8.71 -1.93 -0.86
N ILE A 69 -8.00 -1.78 0.26
CA ILE A 69 -6.87 -2.63 0.66
C ILE A 69 -7.31 -3.50 1.84
N PHE A 70 -7.01 -4.79 1.74
CA PHE A 70 -7.31 -5.80 2.75
C PHE A 70 -5.98 -6.32 3.32
N PRO A 71 -5.46 -5.69 4.38
CA PRO A 71 -4.22 -6.14 5.01
C PRO A 71 -4.40 -7.55 5.58
N VAL A 72 -3.39 -8.36 5.36
CA VAL A 72 -3.32 -9.75 5.86
C VAL A 72 -2.17 -9.90 6.84
N LYS A 73 -1.11 -9.14 6.63
CA LYS A 73 0.07 -9.07 7.49
C LYS A 73 0.53 -7.63 7.52
N ALA A 74 0.76 -7.08 8.72
CA ALA A 74 1.56 -5.88 8.88
C ALA A 74 2.66 -6.15 9.89
N ARG A 75 3.87 -5.67 9.60
CA ARG A 75 5.06 -5.91 10.39
C ARG A 75 5.91 -4.66 10.47
N LYS A 76 6.37 -4.35 11.68
CA LYS A 76 7.45 -3.37 11.86
C LYS A 76 8.78 -4.08 11.66
N LEU A 77 9.52 -3.75 10.60
CA LEU A 77 10.82 -4.38 10.31
C LEU A 77 11.99 -3.71 11.03
N GLY A 78 11.79 -2.49 11.50
CA GLY A 78 12.74 -1.68 12.25
C GLY A 78 12.08 -0.40 12.68
N ARG A 79 12.83 0.49 13.35
CA ARG A 79 12.27 1.69 14.00
C ARG A 79 11.28 2.48 13.12
N MET A 80 11.60 2.68 11.84
CA MET A 80 10.83 3.52 10.91
C MET A 80 10.34 2.76 9.66
N THR A 81 10.29 1.42 9.72
CA THR A 81 9.96 0.61 8.53
C THR A 81 8.72 -0.24 8.76
N LEU A 82 7.71 -0.01 7.93
CA LEU A 82 6.51 -0.81 7.79
C LEU A 82 6.64 -1.77 6.60
N GLU A 83 6.26 -3.02 6.80
CA GLU A 83 5.88 -3.96 5.74
C GLU A 83 4.40 -4.31 5.89
N LEU A 84 3.62 -4.15 4.83
CA LEU A 84 2.20 -4.48 4.75
C LEU A 84 1.98 -5.40 3.55
N GLY A 85 1.48 -6.60 3.80
CA GLY A 85 1.08 -7.57 2.78
C GLY A 85 -0.41 -7.85 2.85
N GLY A 86 -1.04 -8.01 1.69
CA GLY A 86 -2.45 -8.37 1.63
C GLY A 86 -3.00 -8.43 0.21
N MET A 87 -4.26 -8.03 0.07
CA MET A 87 -4.96 -7.99 -1.22
C MET A 87 -5.50 -6.58 -1.48
N CYS A 88 -5.68 -6.22 -2.73
CA CYS A 88 -6.43 -5.03 -3.14
C CYS A 88 -7.36 -5.35 -4.32
N ILE A 89 -8.36 -4.50 -4.56
CA ILE A 89 -9.26 -4.64 -5.72
C ILE A 89 -8.84 -3.65 -6.80
N LEU A 90 -8.71 -4.14 -8.03
CA LEU A 90 -8.63 -3.29 -9.23
C LEU A 90 -10.02 -2.77 -9.56
N MET A 91 -10.19 -1.45 -9.53
CA MET A 91 -11.51 -0.85 -9.70
C MET A 91 -12.09 -1.11 -11.09
N SER A 92 -11.27 -1.11 -12.14
CA SER A 92 -11.73 -1.27 -13.53
C SER A 92 -12.33 -2.65 -13.83
N LYS A 93 -11.84 -3.69 -13.15
CA LYS A 93 -12.26 -5.08 -13.35
C LYS A 93 -13.03 -5.68 -12.17
N GLN A 94 -13.05 -4.99 -11.03
CA GLN A 94 -13.62 -5.52 -9.78
C GLN A 94 -12.98 -6.88 -9.41
N THR A 95 -11.68 -6.99 -9.66
CA THR A 95 -10.88 -8.20 -9.42
C THR A 95 -9.89 -7.98 -8.29
N VAL A 96 -9.59 -9.04 -7.56
CA VAL A 96 -8.68 -9.03 -6.42
C VAL A 96 -7.30 -9.47 -6.87
N ILE A 97 -6.28 -8.72 -6.46
CA ILE A 97 -4.88 -9.01 -6.73
C ILE A 97 -4.06 -8.91 -5.43
N PRO A 98 -2.94 -9.65 -5.31
CA PRO A 98 -2.05 -9.53 -4.16
C PRO A 98 -1.28 -8.21 -4.20
N ILE A 99 -0.93 -7.70 -3.02
CA ILE A 99 -0.09 -6.52 -2.85
C ILE A 99 0.87 -6.70 -1.66
N LEU A 100 2.10 -6.22 -1.81
CA LEU A 100 3.11 -6.14 -0.77
C LEU A 100 3.77 -4.76 -0.83
N ILE A 101 3.66 -4.02 0.27
CA ILE A 101 4.11 -2.64 0.41
C ILE A 101 5.15 -2.60 1.52
N LYS A 102 6.29 -1.98 1.24
CA LYS A 102 7.29 -1.64 2.25
C LYS A 102 7.53 -0.15 2.20
N LEU A 103 7.31 0.53 3.34
CA LEU A 103 7.54 1.96 3.49
C LEU A 103 8.54 2.18 4.60
N THR A 104 9.55 3.02 4.36
CA THR A 104 10.47 3.50 5.38
C THR A 104 10.27 4.99 5.51
N LEU A 105 10.08 5.46 6.74
CA LEU A 105 10.05 6.88 7.05
C LEU A 105 11.47 7.40 7.29
N ASN A 106 11.65 8.71 7.21
CA ASN A 106 12.87 9.35 7.68
C ASN A 106 12.97 9.29 9.23
N ALA A 107 14.04 9.87 9.79
CA ALA A 107 14.29 9.83 11.23
C ALA A 107 13.26 10.61 12.08
N SER A 108 12.60 11.64 11.53
CA SER A 108 11.53 12.39 12.22
C SER A 108 10.16 11.71 12.10
N GLY A 109 9.99 10.76 11.18
CA GLY A 109 8.73 10.06 10.95
C GLY A 109 7.70 10.87 10.17
N ASP A 110 8.10 11.99 9.55
CA ASP A 110 7.20 12.92 8.86
C ASP A 110 7.08 12.70 7.35
N THR A 111 8.03 11.98 6.75
CA THR A 111 8.11 11.77 5.30
C THR A 111 8.54 10.35 4.97
N ILE A 112 8.10 9.85 3.83
CA ILE A 112 8.54 8.55 3.29
C ILE A 112 9.95 8.74 2.68
N SER A 113 10.96 8.13 3.29
CA SER A 113 12.33 8.15 2.77
C SER A 113 12.49 7.17 1.61
N THR A 114 11.95 5.95 1.74
CA THR A 114 11.98 4.93 0.69
C THR A 114 10.68 4.13 0.65
N TYR A 115 10.32 3.65 -0.52
CA TYR A 115 9.22 2.72 -0.73
C TYR A 115 9.62 1.57 -1.64
N ARG A 116 8.93 0.44 -1.46
CA ARG A 116 8.86 -0.66 -2.42
C ARG A 116 7.43 -1.17 -2.48
N VAL A 117 6.87 -1.26 -3.67
CA VAL A 117 5.55 -1.86 -3.90
C VAL A 117 5.69 -3.00 -4.87
N SER A 118 5.22 -4.18 -4.48
CA SER A 118 5.07 -5.35 -5.34
C SER A 118 3.58 -5.64 -5.46
N MET A 119 3.06 -5.78 -6.66
CA MET A 119 1.61 -5.84 -6.87
C MET A 119 1.25 -6.68 -8.08
N GLY A 120 0.17 -7.45 -7.91
CA GLY A 120 -0.30 -8.40 -8.90
C GLY A 120 0.61 -9.60 -9.03
N GLU A 121 0.04 -10.79 -9.17
CA GLU A 121 0.79 -11.93 -9.67
C GLU A 121 0.79 -11.88 -11.20
N SER A 122 1.93 -12.16 -11.84
CA SER A 122 2.02 -12.22 -13.30
C SER A 122 1.06 -13.25 -13.88
N GLY A 123 0.39 -12.90 -14.97
CA GLY A 123 -0.60 -13.75 -15.62
C GLY A 123 -1.03 -13.23 -16.98
N ASN A 124 -2.08 -13.82 -17.54
CA ASN A 124 -2.62 -13.48 -18.86
C ASN A 124 -3.89 -12.61 -18.80
N GLY A 125 -4.18 -11.98 -17.65
CA GLY A 125 -5.34 -11.11 -17.46
C GLY A 125 -5.09 -9.65 -17.84
N HIS A 126 -5.97 -8.77 -17.35
CA HIS A 126 -5.84 -7.32 -17.41
C HIS A 126 -4.50 -6.90 -16.80
N LEU A 127 -3.81 -5.98 -17.47
CA LEU A 127 -2.49 -5.50 -17.06
C LEU A 127 -1.44 -6.61 -16.83
N ASN A 128 -1.59 -7.75 -17.52
CA ASN A 128 -0.75 -8.95 -17.37
C ASN A 128 -0.75 -9.54 -15.95
N MET A 129 -1.86 -9.40 -15.23
CA MET A 129 -2.04 -9.96 -13.90
C MET A 129 -2.92 -11.21 -13.91
N SER A 130 -2.64 -12.13 -12.99
CA SER A 130 -3.55 -13.19 -12.59
C SER A 130 -4.57 -12.59 -11.64
N GLU A 131 -5.79 -12.45 -12.14
CA GLU A 131 -6.91 -11.84 -11.42
C GLU A 131 -7.88 -12.90 -10.91
N MET A 132 -8.49 -12.62 -9.77
CA MET A 132 -9.61 -13.41 -9.25
C MET A 132 -10.80 -12.50 -9.03
N GLU A 133 -11.97 -12.88 -9.52
CA GLU A 133 -13.21 -12.13 -9.25
C GLU A 133 -13.38 -11.94 -7.73
N TYR A 134 -13.72 -10.73 -7.31
CA TYR A 134 -14.00 -10.47 -5.91
C TYR A 134 -15.21 -11.28 -5.45
N ASN A 135 -14.97 -12.16 -4.50
CA ASN A 135 -16.01 -12.96 -3.87
C ASN A 135 -15.75 -13.01 -2.35
N PRO A 136 -16.60 -12.37 -1.52
CA PRO A 136 -16.44 -12.35 -0.07
C PRO A 136 -16.32 -13.75 0.55
N SER A 137 -17.00 -14.76 0.00
CA SER A 137 -16.94 -16.14 0.48
C SER A 137 -15.57 -16.81 0.25
N ARG A 138 -14.76 -16.27 -0.67
CA ARG A 138 -13.43 -16.79 -1.01
C ARG A 138 -12.30 -15.98 -0.40
N LEU A 139 -12.59 -14.85 0.23
CA LEU A 139 -11.58 -13.94 0.77
C LEU A 139 -10.62 -14.66 1.73
N GLN A 140 -11.13 -15.48 2.66
CA GLN A 140 -10.27 -16.25 3.58
C GLN A 140 -9.30 -17.19 2.86
N ASN A 141 -9.74 -17.82 1.76
CA ASN A 141 -8.87 -18.69 0.97
C ASN A 141 -7.79 -17.89 0.23
N LEU A 142 -8.12 -16.71 -0.28
CA LEU A 142 -7.16 -15.79 -0.90
C LEU A 142 -6.10 -15.33 0.12
N ILE A 143 -6.54 -14.96 1.32
CA ILE A 143 -5.68 -14.58 2.45
C ILE A 143 -4.72 -15.72 2.81
N ASN A 144 -5.23 -16.94 3.01
CA ASN A 144 -4.41 -18.10 3.37
C ASN A 144 -3.42 -18.44 2.23
N ASN A 145 -3.87 -18.35 0.98
CA ASN A 145 -3.04 -18.59 -0.18
C ASN A 145 -1.90 -17.56 -0.28
N PHE A 146 -2.21 -16.27 -0.09
CA PHE A 146 -1.22 -15.19 -0.02
C PHE A 146 -0.16 -15.46 1.06
N LEU A 147 -0.58 -15.70 2.31
CA LEU A 147 0.34 -15.96 3.42
C LEU A 147 1.28 -17.15 3.16
N SER A 148 0.77 -18.21 2.53
CA SER A 148 1.56 -19.42 2.27
C SER A 148 2.65 -19.25 1.20
N ARG A 149 2.57 -18.20 0.37
CA ARG A 149 3.41 -18.09 -0.83
C ARG A 149 3.91 -16.69 -1.13
N VAL A 150 3.71 -15.70 -0.27
CA VAL A 150 4.05 -14.29 -0.53
C VAL A 150 5.48 -14.12 -1.06
N ASP A 151 6.44 -14.88 -0.52
CA ASP A 151 7.84 -14.86 -0.93
C ASP A 151 8.11 -15.47 -2.32
N ASN A 152 7.15 -16.24 -2.84
CA ASN A 152 7.21 -16.96 -4.12
C ASN A 152 6.26 -16.38 -5.18
N ILE A 153 5.57 -15.27 -4.90
CA ILE A 153 4.71 -14.61 -5.90
C ILE A 153 5.60 -14.04 -7.00
N ASN A 154 5.32 -14.42 -8.26
CA ASN A 154 5.95 -13.80 -9.42
C ASN A 154 5.27 -12.46 -9.72
N TRP A 155 5.70 -11.39 -9.06
CA TRP A 155 5.06 -10.08 -9.12
C TRP A 155 5.04 -9.48 -10.53
N ALA A 156 3.85 -9.03 -10.99
CA ALA A 156 3.68 -8.36 -12.27
C ALA A 156 4.31 -6.95 -12.26
N TYR A 157 4.16 -6.25 -11.14
CA TYR A 157 4.74 -4.94 -10.91
C TYR A 157 5.62 -4.97 -9.66
N VAL A 158 6.84 -4.46 -9.78
CA VAL A 158 7.72 -4.17 -8.64
C VAL A 158 8.32 -2.79 -8.89
N ILE A 159 7.96 -1.83 -8.04
CA ILE A 159 8.54 -0.49 -8.05
C ILE A 159 9.25 -0.22 -6.74
N SER A 160 10.30 0.58 -6.81
CA SER A 160 10.98 1.15 -5.66
C SER A 160 11.43 2.55 -5.97
N GLY A 161 11.44 3.40 -4.96
CA GLY A 161 11.89 4.78 -5.05
C GLY A 161 12.09 5.38 -3.67
N GLY A 162 12.52 6.63 -3.64
CA GLY A 162 12.87 7.32 -2.41
C GLY A 162 13.99 8.33 -2.61
N LYS A 163 14.22 9.14 -1.59
CA LYS A 163 15.37 10.04 -1.48
C LYS A 163 16.22 9.51 -0.34
N GLU A 164 17.40 8.97 -0.68
CA GLU A 164 18.40 8.60 0.32
C GLU A 164 18.90 9.84 1.09
#